data_AF-A0A7C5MKF5-F1
#
_entry.id   AF-A0A7C5MKF5-F1
#
_cell.length_a   1.000
_cell.length_b   1.000
_cell.length_c   1.000
_cell.angle_alpha   90.00
_cell.angle_beta   90.00
_cell.angle_gamma   90.00
#
_symmetry.space_group_name_H-M   'P 1'
#
loop_
_entity.id
_entity.type
_entity.pdbx_description
1 polymer ?
#
loop_
_entity_poly.entity_id
_entity_poly.type
_entity_poly.pdbx_seq_one_letter_code
_entity_poly.pdbx_strand_id
1 'polypeptide(L)'
;MMPGPVCITADDFGLTRGVSEAIVELAAQGAVTAVSVMCHEGADLELVPQLARTGVATGVHLVLCEERPLTGDQARPILDETGRLPPSWHALFARMVAPLAWQAVRLEAEAQVRRYLS
;
A
#
# COMPACT_ATOMS: atom_id res chain seq x y z
N MET A 1 -22.82 -7.83 27.49
CA MET A 1 -22.41 -7.24 26.20
C MET A 1 -21.38 -8.19 25.60
N MET A 2 -21.67 -8.80 24.44
CA MET A 2 -20.64 -9.53 23.69
C MET A 2 -19.67 -8.49 23.13
N PRO A 3 -18.35 -8.69 23.20
CA PRO A 3 -17.42 -7.79 22.54
C PRO A 3 -17.74 -7.75 21.03
N GLY A 4 -17.59 -6.56 20.43
CA GLY A 4 -17.72 -6.40 18.98
C GLY A 4 -16.65 -7.22 18.24
N PRO A 5 -16.83 -7.48 16.93
CA PRO A 5 -15.83 -8.18 16.15
C PRO A 5 -14.49 -7.43 16.16
N VAL A 6 -13.40 -8.17 16.30
CA VAL A 6 -12.02 -7.64 16.26
C VAL A 6 -11.44 -7.93 14.88
N CYS A 7 -10.84 -6.92 14.25
CA CYS A 7 -10.04 -7.08 13.04
C CYS A 7 -8.55 -7.07 13.41
N ILE A 8 -7.83 -8.11 13.03
CA ILE A 8 -6.38 -8.22 13.14
C ILE A 8 -5.82 -8.13 11.72
N THR A 9 -5.20 -7.00 11.39
CA THR A 9 -4.64 -6.75 10.06
C THR A 9 -3.13 -6.96 10.07
N ALA A 10 -2.61 -7.72 9.10
CA ALA A 10 -1.19 -7.73 8.78
C ALA A 10 -0.91 -6.67 7.70
N ASP A 11 0.04 -5.78 7.97
CA ASP A 11 0.41 -4.72 7.04
C ASP A 11 1.64 -5.10 6.20
N ASP A 12 1.87 -4.33 5.13
CA ASP A 12 3.08 -4.35 4.29
C ASP A 12 3.26 -5.62 3.44
N PHE A 13 2.17 -6.30 3.08
CA PHE A 13 2.26 -7.36 2.07
C PHE A 13 2.74 -6.79 0.75
N GLY A 14 3.86 -7.30 0.24
CA GLY A 14 4.54 -6.78 -0.94
C GLY A 14 5.78 -5.93 -0.65
N LEU A 15 6.11 -5.65 0.62
CA LEU A 15 7.31 -4.90 0.99
C LEU A 15 8.61 -5.67 0.70
N THR A 16 8.69 -6.91 1.21
CA THR A 16 9.79 -7.83 0.93
C THR A 16 9.28 -9.25 0.89
N ARG A 17 10.03 -10.16 0.27
CA ARG A 17 9.70 -11.59 0.22
C ARG A 17 9.42 -12.17 1.61
N GLY A 18 10.33 -11.96 2.58
CA GLY A 18 10.19 -12.53 3.92
C GLY A 18 8.97 -12.00 4.69
N VAL A 19 8.62 -10.71 4.50
CA VAL A 19 7.38 -10.14 5.08
C VAL A 19 6.16 -10.81 4.46
N SER A 20 6.09 -10.91 3.14
CA SER A 20 4.97 -11.54 2.44
C SER A 20 4.81 -13.03 2.79
N GLU A 21 5.91 -13.77 2.96
CA GLU A 21 5.90 -15.18 3.40
C GLU A 21 5.31 -15.33 4.81
N ALA A 22 5.76 -14.51 5.76
CA ALA A 22 5.24 -14.51 7.13
C ALA A 22 3.74 -14.15 7.17
N ILE A 23 3.29 -13.20 6.35
CA ILE A 23 1.88 -12.83 6.25
C ILE A 23 1.05 -13.99 5.68
N VAL A 24 1.53 -14.69 4.66
CA VAL A 24 0.85 -15.89 4.12
C VAL A 24 0.73 -16.96 5.20
N GLU A 25 1.79 -17.20 5.98
CA GLU A 25 1.77 -18.16 7.08
C GLU A 25 0.73 -17.77 8.14
N LEU A 26 0.73 -16.52 8.59
CA LEU A 26 -0.24 -16.01 9.57
C LEU A 26 -1.68 -16.12 9.05
N ALA A 27 -1.92 -15.80 7.79
CA ALA A 27 -3.23 -15.90 7.15
C ALA A 27 -3.68 -17.36 7.04
N ALA A 28 -2.79 -18.27 6.64
CA ALA A 28 -3.08 -19.70 6.54
C ALA A 28 -3.42 -20.35 7.90
N GLN A 29 -2.86 -19.82 9.00
CA GLN A 29 -3.16 -20.25 10.37
C GLN A 29 -4.41 -19.57 10.96
N GLY A 30 -5.02 -18.61 10.24
CA GLY A 30 -6.15 -17.82 10.73
C GLY A 30 -5.78 -16.85 11.87
N ALA A 31 -4.49 -16.51 12.01
CA ALA A 31 -4.00 -15.61 13.06
C ALA A 31 -4.33 -14.14 12.76
N VAL A 32 -4.56 -13.81 11.49
CA VAL A 32 -4.97 -12.48 11.03
C VAL A 32 -6.30 -12.59 10.28
N THR A 33 -7.13 -11.56 10.41
CA THR A 33 -8.45 -11.49 9.75
C THR A 33 -8.40 -10.69 8.45
N ALA A 34 -7.39 -9.84 8.28
CA ALA A 34 -7.21 -9.02 7.09
C ALA A 34 -5.72 -8.83 6.76
N VAL A 35 -5.42 -8.47 5.51
CA VAL A 35 -4.08 -8.10 5.04
C VAL A 35 -4.15 -6.84 4.18
N SER A 36 -3.24 -5.90 4.39
CA SER A 36 -3.08 -4.73 3.50
C SER A 36 -1.96 -4.99 2.49
N VAL A 37 -2.27 -4.81 1.20
CA VAL A 37 -1.41 -5.13 0.06
C VAL A 37 -0.86 -3.85 -0.56
N MET A 38 0.46 -3.72 -0.57
CA MET A 38 1.16 -2.61 -1.20
C MET A 38 1.07 -2.73 -2.72
N CYS A 39 0.73 -1.64 -3.39
CA CYS A 39 0.53 -1.63 -4.84
C CYS A 39 1.32 -0.53 -5.55
N HIS A 40 2.38 0.01 -4.94
CA HIS A 40 3.32 0.90 -5.65
C HIS A 40 4.10 0.13 -6.74
N GLU A 41 4.84 0.85 -7.58
CA GLU A 41 5.58 0.28 -8.71
C GLU A 41 6.52 -0.88 -8.30
N GLY A 42 7.17 -0.76 -7.15
CA GLY A 42 8.18 -1.69 -6.65
C GLY A 42 7.69 -2.85 -5.78
N ALA A 43 6.37 -2.99 -5.56
CA ALA A 43 5.85 -4.03 -4.67
C ALA A 43 6.09 -5.46 -5.20
N ASP A 44 6.57 -6.37 -4.34
CA ASP A 44 6.74 -7.79 -4.65
C ASP A 44 5.40 -8.55 -4.48
N LEU A 45 4.68 -8.71 -5.58
CA LEU A 45 3.35 -9.34 -5.61
C LEU A 45 3.37 -10.82 -6.02
N GLU A 46 4.52 -11.48 -6.07
CA GLU A 46 4.60 -12.89 -6.52
C GLU A 46 3.82 -13.86 -5.62
N LEU A 47 3.61 -13.51 -4.35
CA LEU A 47 2.89 -14.33 -3.39
C LEU A 47 1.37 -14.04 -3.33
N VAL A 48 0.83 -13.14 -4.16
CA VAL A 48 -0.62 -12.88 -4.21
C VAL A 48 -1.45 -14.16 -4.40
N PRO A 49 -1.09 -15.10 -5.30
CA PRO A 49 -1.85 -16.36 -5.45
C PRO A 49 -1.79 -17.27 -4.22
N GLN A 50 -0.76 -17.15 -3.37
CA GLN A 50 -0.63 -17.91 -2.12
C GLN A 50 -1.56 -17.28 -1.08
N LEU A 51 -1.52 -15.96 -0.95
CA LEU A 51 -2.38 -15.20 -0.06
C LEU A 51 -3.86 -15.43 -0.38
N ALA A 52 -4.24 -15.36 -1.66
CA ALA A 52 -5.62 -15.58 -2.11
C ALA A 52 -6.17 -16.95 -1.72
N ARG A 53 -5.33 -17.99 -1.72
CA ARG A 53 -5.73 -19.35 -1.31
C ARG A 53 -6.04 -19.48 0.19
N THR A 54 -5.59 -18.55 1.03
CA THR A 54 -5.93 -18.54 2.46
C THR A 54 -7.36 -18.08 2.72
N GLY A 55 -7.98 -17.35 1.78
CA GLY A 55 -9.31 -16.77 1.95
C GLY A 55 -9.37 -15.58 2.91
N VAL A 56 -8.22 -15.06 3.37
CA VAL A 56 -8.16 -13.86 4.21
C VAL A 56 -8.69 -12.64 3.46
N ALA A 57 -9.35 -11.72 4.16
CA ALA A 57 -9.76 -10.46 3.56
C ALA A 57 -8.52 -9.63 3.18
N THR A 58 -8.55 -8.98 2.01
CA THR A 58 -7.46 -8.12 1.55
C THR A 58 -7.96 -6.70 1.28
N GLY A 59 -7.07 -5.72 1.46
CA GLY A 59 -7.28 -4.33 1.11
C GLY A 59 -6.00 -3.70 0.57
N VAL A 60 -6.08 -2.45 0.10
CA VAL A 60 -4.91 -1.72 -0.39
C VAL A 60 -4.15 -1.05 0.76
N HIS A 61 -2.83 -1.18 0.78
CA HIS A 61 -1.93 -0.37 1.58
C HIS A 61 -1.42 0.77 0.72
N LEU A 62 -1.95 1.99 0.92
CA LEU A 62 -1.55 3.15 0.12
C LEU A 62 -0.13 3.59 0.50
N VAL A 63 0.75 3.64 -0.49
CA VAL A 63 2.15 4.04 -0.31
C VAL A 63 2.35 5.41 -0.95
N LEU A 64 2.61 6.41 -0.11
CA LEU A 64 2.76 7.81 -0.53
C LEU A 64 4.13 8.39 -0.16
N CYS A 65 5.09 7.54 0.21
CA CYS A 65 6.44 7.95 0.58
C CYS A 65 7.48 6.99 -0.04
N GLU A 66 8.68 7.51 -0.30
CA GLU A 66 9.93 6.81 -0.67
C GLU A 66 9.92 6.02 -2.00
N GLU A 67 8.75 5.62 -2.49
CA GLU A 67 8.59 4.76 -3.66
C GLU A 67 8.47 5.54 -4.97
N ARG A 68 8.57 4.83 -6.09
CA ARG A 68 8.28 5.43 -7.39
C ARG A 68 6.76 5.51 -7.61
N PRO A 69 6.24 6.65 -8.12
CA PRO A 69 4.82 6.81 -8.38
C PRO A 69 4.37 5.93 -9.56
N LEU A 70 3.20 5.32 -9.48
CA LEU A 70 2.56 4.69 -10.63
C LEU A 70 2.13 5.70 -11.70
N THR A 71 1.92 6.94 -11.30
CA THR A 71 1.36 8.01 -12.16
C THR A 71 2.41 8.85 -12.89
N GLY A 72 3.70 8.53 -12.73
CA GLY A 72 4.80 9.20 -13.42
C GLY A 72 4.77 10.73 -13.24
N ASP A 73 4.80 11.47 -14.35
CA ASP A 73 4.82 12.94 -14.35
C ASP A 73 3.61 13.59 -13.68
N GLN A 74 2.48 12.88 -13.56
CA GLN A 74 1.30 13.42 -12.87
C GLN A 74 1.54 13.56 -11.35
N ALA A 75 2.50 12.81 -10.80
CA ALA A 75 2.91 12.93 -9.41
C ALA A 75 3.91 14.06 -9.16
N ARG A 76 4.41 14.76 -10.21
CA ARG A 76 5.45 15.80 -10.10
C ARG A 76 5.27 16.81 -8.94
N PRO A 77 4.05 17.29 -8.61
CA PRO A 77 3.85 18.21 -7.48
C PRO A 77 4.27 17.66 -6.10
N ILE A 78 4.36 16.33 -5.96
CA ILE A 78 4.71 15.66 -4.71
C ILE A 78 6.04 14.90 -4.78
N LEU A 79 6.76 14.90 -5.91
CA LEU A 79 8.03 14.20 -6.00
C LEU A 79 9.16 14.92 -5.27
N ASP A 80 10.13 14.16 -4.80
CA ASP A 80 11.43 14.68 -4.40
C ASP A 80 12.34 14.95 -5.62
N GLU A 81 13.56 15.41 -5.34
CA GLU A 81 14.57 15.74 -6.35
C GLU A 81 15.05 14.53 -7.18
N THR A 82 14.81 13.30 -6.69
CA THR A 82 15.16 12.05 -7.37
C THR A 82 14.01 11.49 -8.22
N GLY A 83 12.86 12.14 -8.21
CA GLY A 83 11.65 11.68 -8.88
C GLY A 83 10.90 10.58 -8.12
N ARG A 84 11.16 10.41 -6.82
CA ARG A 84 10.43 9.50 -5.93
C ARG A 84 9.36 10.25 -5.14
N LEU A 85 8.41 9.51 -4.58
CA LEU A 85 7.49 10.01 -3.59
C LEU A 85 8.25 10.58 -2.38
N PRO A 86 7.66 11.51 -1.61
CA PRO A 86 8.35 12.19 -0.51
C PRO A 86 9.07 11.23 0.44
N PRO A 87 10.23 11.59 1.00
CA PRO A 87 11.00 10.69 1.87
C PRO A 87 10.37 10.48 3.25
N SER A 88 9.26 11.14 3.56
CA SER A 88 8.52 10.97 4.82
C SER A 88 7.15 11.62 4.74
N TRP A 89 6.26 11.22 5.65
CA TRP A 89 4.96 11.85 5.85
C TRP A 89 5.07 13.36 6.15
N HIS A 90 6.10 13.78 6.90
CA HIS A 90 6.35 15.21 7.16
C HIS A 90 6.63 15.98 5.87
N ALA A 91 7.46 15.43 4.98
CA ALA A 91 7.75 16.03 3.69
C ALA A 91 6.52 16.06 2.77
N LEU A 92 5.69 15.01 2.80
CA LEU A 92 4.41 15.00 2.09
C LEU A 92 3.48 16.11 2.61
N PHE A 93 3.23 16.17 3.92
CA PHE A 93 2.33 17.15 4.52
C PHE A 93 2.77 18.59 4.28
N ALA A 94 4.08 18.86 4.27
CA ALA A 94 4.61 20.18 3.91
C ALA A 94 4.23 20.61 2.48
N ARG A 95 4.05 19.65 1.55
CA ARG A 95 3.64 19.90 0.15
C ARG A 95 2.12 20.06 0.00
N MET A 96 1.32 19.53 0.93
CA MET A 96 -0.16 19.56 0.87
C MET A 96 -0.78 20.96 1.00
N VAL A 97 0.01 22.00 1.24
CA VAL A 97 -0.44 23.40 1.15
C VAL A 97 -0.79 23.80 -0.28
N ALA A 98 -0.25 23.11 -1.29
CA ALA A 98 -0.53 23.36 -2.70
C ALA A 98 -1.71 22.50 -3.20
N PRO A 99 -2.74 23.09 -3.87
CA PRO A 99 -3.86 22.32 -4.40
C PRO A 99 -3.46 21.21 -5.40
N LEU A 100 -2.41 21.45 -6.18
CA LEU A 100 -1.87 20.48 -7.12
C LEU A 100 -1.26 19.25 -6.42
N ALA A 101 -0.78 19.39 -5.18
CA ALA A 101 -0.29 18.26 -4.39
C ALA A 101 -1.44 17.31 -4.00
N TRP A 102 -2.60 17.84 -3.62
CA TRP A 102 -3.80 17.03 -3.35
C TRP A 102 -4.24 16.24 -4.58
N GLN A 103 -4.24 16.87 -5.75
CA GLN A 103 -4.58 16.19 -7.00
C GLN A 103 -3.59 15.06 -7.32
N ALA A 104 -2.29 15.31 -7.15
CA ALA A 104 -1.25 14.32 -7.36
C ALA A 104 -1.39 13.11 -6.41
N VAL A 105 -1.58 13.35 -5.11
CA VAL A 105 -1.83 12.28 -4.11
C VAL A 105 -3.06 11.46 -4.48
N ARG A 106 -4.15 12.12 -4.87
CA ARG A 106 -5.38 11.43 -5.27
C ARG A 106 -5.17 10.55 -6.50
N LEU A 107 -4.52 11.07 -7.54
CA LEU A 107 -4.24 10.30 -8.76
C LEU A 107 -3.37 9.08 -8.46
N GLU A 108 -2.35 9.24 -7.63
CA GLU A 108 -1.48 8.14 -7.21
C GLU A 108 -2.25 7.08 -6.41
N ALA A 109 -3.08 7.49 -5.45
CA ALA A 109 -3.92 6.57 -4.68
C ALA A 109 -4.92 5.82 -5.60
N GLU A 110 -5.57 6.51 -6.54
CA GLU A 110 -6.46 5.89 -7.53
C GLU A 110 -5.70 4.92 -8.45
N ALA A 111 -4.44 5.20 -8.79
CA ALA A 111 -3.61 4.27 -9.56
C ALA A 111 -3.27 2.99 -8.76
N GLN A 112 -2.92 3.12 -7.48
CA GLN A 112 -2.64 1.97 -6.63
C GLN A 112 -3.89 1.10 -6.40
N VAL A 113 -5.06 1.73 -6.21
CA VAL A 113 -6.35 1.02 -6.15
C VAL A 113 -6.65 0.30 -7.46
N ARG A 114 -6.43 0.94 -8.62
CA ARG A 114 -6.63 0.28 -9.92
C ARG A 114 -5.72 -0.92 -10.11
N ARG A 115 -4.45 -0.81 -9.70
CA ARG A 115 -3.50 -1.94 -9.74
C ARG A 115 -3.89 -3.07 -8.79
N TYR A 116 -4.45 -2.76 -7.63
CA TYR A 116 -4.98 -3.76 -6.70
C TYR A 116 -6.16 -4.55 -7.30
N LEU A 117 -6.97 -3.91 -8.15
CA LEU A 117 -8.18 -4.50 -8.73
C LEU A 117 -7.95 -5.26 -10.06
N SER A 118 -6.75 -5.17 -10.65
CA SER A 118 -6.40 -5.80 -11.94
C SER A 118 -5.86 -7.20 -11.77
#